data_AF-T0R301-F1
#
_entry.id   AF-T0R301-F1
#
_cell.length_a   1.000
_cell.length_b   1.000
_cell.length_c   1.000
_cell.angle_alpha   90.00
_cell.angle_beta   90.00
_cell.angle_gamma   90.00
#
_symmetry.space_group_name_H-M   'P 1'
#
loop_
_entity.id
_entity.type
_entity.pdbx_description
1 polymer ?
#
loop_
_entity_poly.entity_id
_entity_poly.type
_entity_poly.pdbx_seq_one_letter_code
_entity_poly.pdbx_strand_id
1 'polypeptide(L)'
;MDMQGYVTMLWTCDSIFLLSALVLWCLTFYLVLLQFAFLRHSVICSVPVYLSKNVIGPVILLLTFYGNRSLQSLSTYMYQNPSFDKTYLVYLGPAQLASIVGIMTGTLIQIWFNPRLVTQTWLLLVASVVNWLLVFCLEAFVVAPQSNAVSSSCRLATSINCFAFDALPRLHVLSPLLSGGIVLLAIACVYLTSWYISYTVRVPRTNSVLAYLGVPNLSSVTTSIEGCTATNLNGDVVLDRGLLLIKNMLQVSDAYVTRTCNVQYELFFRLLPSDRLKRVFSQLVGSVLVVHIHRDRIQKKSSYKHLHELQMGAMRHTPGYLS
;
A
#
# COMPACT_ATOMS: atom_id res chain seq x y z
N MET A 1 -18.47 38.17 -12.37
CA MET A 1 -17.93 39.38 -11.70
C MET A 1 -16.43 39.24 -11.74
N ASP A 2 -15.78 39.92 -12.68
CA ASP A 2 -14.32 39.97 -12.73
C ASP A 2 -13.84 40.84 -11.56
N MET A 3 -13.21 40.22 -10.57
CA MET A 3 -12.55 40.98 -9.50
C MET A 3 -11.30 41.65 -10.09
N GLN A 4 -11.44 42.91 -10.51
CA GLN A 4 -10.29 43.77 -10.78
C GLN A 4 -9.71 44.26 -9.45
N GLY A 5 -8.73 43.54 -8.93
CA GLY A 5 -7.99 43.88 -7.71
C GLY A 5 -6.95 42.82 -7.34
N TYR A 6 -5.88 43.21 -6.66
CA TYR A 6 -4.89 42.26 -6.12
C TYR A 6 -5.52 41.50 -4.95
N VAL A 7 -6.01 40.29 -5.21
CA VAL A 7 -6.52 39.39 -4.16
C VAL A 7 -5.34 38.63 -3.56
N THR A 8 -4.99 38.94 -2.30
CA THR A 8 -4.04 38.14 -1.52
C THR A 8 -4.77 36.98 -0.87
N MET A 9 -4.60 35.77 -1.40
CA MET A 9 -5.12 34.55 -0.79
C MET A 9 -4.18 34.09 0.34
N LEU A 10 -4.68 34.10 1.58
CA LEU A 10 -4.03 33.44 2.71
C LEU A 10 -4.63 32.05 2.87
N TRP A 11 -3.88 31.04 2.43
CA TRP A 11 -4.27 29.64 2.63
C TRP A 11 -3.54 29.07 3.84
N THR A 12 -4.30 28.71 4.87
CA THR A 12 -3.78 27.93 6.00
C THR A 12 -3.78 26.46 5.59
N CYS A 13 -2.61 25.94 5.21
CA CYS A 13 -2.42 24.52 4.97
C CYS A 13 -2.70 23.75 6.26
N ASP A 14 -3.69 22.86 6.25
CA ASP A 14 -3.93 21.98 7.38
C ASP A 14 -2.81 20.92 7.38
N SER A 15 -1.86 21.03 8.32
CA SER A 15 -0.62 20.23 8.34
C SER A 15 -0.86 18.72 8.36
N ILE A 16 -2.07 18.32 8.78
CA ILE A 16 -2.53 16.93 8.82
C ILE A 16 -2.48 16.27 7.44
N PHE A 17 -2.87 16.98 6.38
CA PHE A 17 -2.88 16.43 5.01
C PHE A 17 -1.49 16.19 4.47
N LEU A 18 -0.60 17.17 4.65
CA LEU A 18 0.79 17.07 4.21
C LEU A 18 1.49 15.92 4.94
N LEU A 19 1.31 15.85 6.27
CA LEU A 19 1.90 14.79 7.08
C LEU A 19 1.37 13.41 6.67
N SER A 20 0.06 13.27 6.48
CA SER A 20 -0.57 12.00 6.07
C SER A 20 -0.08 11.53 4.70
N ALA A 21 0.02 12.46 3.74
CA ALA A 21 0.53 12.15 2.40
C ALA A 21 2.02 11.76 2.43
N LEU A 22 2.85 12.48 3.20
CA LEU A 22 4.28 12.18 3.35
C LEU A 22 4.48 10.82 4.01
N VAL A 23 3.75 10.52 5.09
CA VAL A 23 3.81 9.23 5.78
C VAL A 23 3.41 8.09 4.83
N LEU A 24 2.30 8.25 4.09
CA LEU A 24 1.85 7.24 3.13
C LEU A 24 2.87 7.05 2.00
N TRP A 25 3.45 8.14 1.49
CA TRP A 25 4.49 8.10 0.46
C TRP A 25 5.76 7.38 0.95
N CYS A 26 6.27 7.72 2.13
CA CYS A 26 7.44 7.04 2.71
C CYS A 26 7.18 5.54 2.94
N LEU A 27 5.99 5.19 3.46
CA LEU A 27 5.61 3.78 3.68
C LEU A 27 5.49 3.01 2.37
N THR A 28 4.79 3.58 1.38
CA THR A 28 4.64 2.93 0.06
C THR A 28 5.97 2.78 -0.65
N PHE A 29 6.81 3.81 -0.65
CA PHE A 29 8.16 3.74 -1.22
C PHE A 29 9.00 2.64 -0.56
N TYR A 30 9.00 2.58 0.77
CA TYR A 30 9.67 1.54 1.54
C TYR A 30 9.18 0.13 1.16
N LEU A 31 7.86 -0.07 1.07
CA LEU A 31 7.26 -1.36 0.74
C LEU A 31 7.53 -1.77 -0.72
N VAL A 32 7.56 -0.81 -1.65
CA VAL A 32 7.95 -1.07 -3.04
C VAL A 32 9.42 -1.48 -3.12
N LEU A 33 10.32 -0.84 -2.36
CA LEU A 33 11.72 -1.24 -2.27
C LEU A 33 11.85 -2.66 -1.71
N LEU A 34 11.08 -3.03 -0.68
CA LEU A 34 11.03 -4.40 -0.17
C LEU A 34 10.55 -5.39 -1.22
N GLN A 35 9.47 -5.06 -1.93
CA GLN A 35 8.95 -5.91 -3.00
C GLN A 35 10.03 -6.16 -4.05
N PHE A 36 10.71 -5.11 -4.50
CA PHE A 36 11.75 -5.20 -5.51
C PHE A 36 12.99 -5.97 -5.05
N ALA A 37 13.41 -5.78 -3.80
CA ALA A 37 14.63 -6.37 -3.27
C ALA A 37 14.49 -7.85 -2.89
N PHE A 38 13.32 -8.29 -2.41
CA PHE A 38 13.14 -9.63 -1.82
C PHE A 38 12.02 -10.46 -2.49
N LEU A 39 11.01 -9.82 -3.06
CA LEU A 39 9.80 -10.46 -3.59
C LEU A 39 9.59 -10.16 -5.08
N ARG A 40 10.67 -9.92 -5.83
CA ARG A 40 10.61 -9.52 -7.25
C ARG A 40 9.82 -10.48 -8.13
N HIS A 41 9.85 -11.77 -7.80
CA HIS A 41 9.16 -12.84 -8.53
C HIS A 41 7.93 -13.36 -7.80
N SER A 42 7.56 -12.76 -6.66
CA SER A 42 6.37 -13.16 -5.90
C SER A 42 5.12 -12.59 -6.55
N VAL A 43 4.07 -13.40 -6.60
CA VAL A 43 2.75 -12.96 -7.07
C VAL A 43 2.07 -12.10 -6.00
N ILE A 44 2.50 -12.23 -4.74
CA ILE A 44 1.92 -11.51 -3.60
C ILE A 44 2.59 -10.14 -3.43
N CYS A 45 1.77 -9.10 -3.39
CA CYS A 45 2.23 -7.72 -3.21
C CYS A 45 2.33 -7.40 -1.71
N SER A 46 3.51 -6.97 -1.27
CA SER A 46 3.78 -6.63 0.13
C SER A 46 3.04 -5.38 0.61
N VAL A 47 2.74 -4.42 -0.27
CA VAL A 47 2.07 -3.15 0.07
C VAL A 47 0.71 -3.37 0.76
N PRO A 48 -0.29 -4.00 0.12
CA PRO A 48 -1.60 -4.21 0.74
C PRO A 48 -1.51 -5.16 1.93
N VAL A 49 -0.62 -6.16 1.91
CA VAL A 49 -0.47 -7.13 3.01
C VAL A 49 0.12 -6.48 4.26
N TYR A 50 1.08 -5.60 4.12
CA TYR A 50 1.67 -4.89 5.25
C TYR A 50 0.72 -3.83 5.81
N LEU A 51 0.12 -3.00 4.94
CA LEU A 51 -0.77 -1.92 5.37
C LEU A 51 -2.09 -2.45 5.96
N SER A 52 -2.57 -3.61 5.52
CA SER A 52 -3.81 -4.21 6.06
C SER A 52 -3.68 -4.70 7.51
N LYS A 53 -2.45 -4.92 7.97
CA LYS A 53 -2.16 -5.31 9.35
C LYS A 53 -1.91 -4.10 10.25
N ASN A 54 -2.00 -2.89 9.70
CA ASN A 54 -1.68 -1.65 10.38
C ASN A 54 -2.90 -0.72 10.42
N VAL A 55 -3.13 -0.09 11.58
CA VAL A 55 -4.26 0.84 11.76
C VAL A 55 -4.01 2.18 11.06
N ILE A 56 -2.74 2.50 10.76
CA ILE A 56 -2.31 3.75 10.12
C ILE A 56 -3.05 3.99 8.79
N GLY A 57 -3.22 2.94 7.96
CA GLY A 57 -3.86 3.07 6.66
C GLY A 57 -5.32 3.54 6.76
N PRO A 58 -6.20 2.81 7.47
CA PRO A 58 -7.58 3.24 7.72
C PRO A 58 -7.69 4.62 8.36
N VAL A 59 -6.79 4.97 9.29
CA VAL A 59 -6.76 6.30 9.92
C VAL A 59 -6.45 7.39 8.90
N ILE A 60 -5.44 7.20 8.05
CA ILE A 60 -5.11 8.15 6.96
C ILE A 60 -6.31 8.32 6.03
N LEU A 61 -6.98 7.24 5.65
CA LEU A 61 -8.15 7.29 4.78
C LEU A 61 -9.32 8.06 5.42
N LEU A 62 -9.59 7.84 6.71
CA LEU A 62 -10.65 8.56 7.44
C LEU A 62 -10.32 10.06 7.55
N LEU A 63 -9.10 10.39 7.96
CA LEU A 63 -8.64 11.79 8.03
C LEU A 63 -8.70 12.47 6.66
N THR A 64 -8.37 11.73 5.60
CA THR A 64 -8.39 12.23 4.23
C THR A 64 -9.79 12.58 3.78
N PHE A 65 -10.78 11.70 4.00
CA PHE A 65 -12.17 12.00 3.68
C PHE A 65 -12.77 13.10 4.57
N TYR A 66 -12.44 13.10 5.87
CA TYR A 66 -12.96 14.09 6.81
C TYR A 66 -12.45 15.51 6.50
N GLY A 67 -11.15 15.64 6.23
CA GLY A 67 -10.55 16.94 5.93
C GLY A 67 -10.61 17.36 4.46
N ASN A 68 -11.22 16.53 3.59
CA ASN A 68 -11.27 16.75 2.13
C ASN A 68 -11.82 18.14 1.76
N ARG A 69 -12.70 18.70 2.59
CA ARG A 69 -13.30 20.03 2.39
C ARG A 69 -12.28 21.13 2.08
N SER A 70 -11.13 21.10 2.76
CA SER A 70 -10.06 22.10 2.56
C SER A 70 -9.45 21.98 1.16
N LEU A 71 -9.18 20.76 0.68
CA LEU A 71 -8.63 20.52 -0.65
C LEU A 71 -9.64 20.82 -1.76
N GLN A 72 -10.90 20.41 -1.57
CA GLN A 72 -11.99 20.72 -2.51
C GLN A 72 -12.25 22.22 -2.61
N SER A 73 -12.18 22.95 -1.50
CA SER A 73 -12.34 24.41 -1.52
C SER A 73 -11.23 25.09 -2.32
N LEU A 74 -9.99 24.62 -2.20
CA LEU A 74 -8.85 25.15 -2.93
C LEU A 74 -8.95 24.85 -4.42
N SER A 75 -9.25 23.60 -4.80
CA SER A 75 -9.40 23.23 -6.22
C SER A 75 -10.54 23.99 -6.90
N THR A 76 -11.67 24.13 -6.20
CA THR A 76 -12.83 24.89 -6.70
C THR A 76 -12.51 26.37 -6.86
N TYR A 77 -11.82 26.97 -5.88
CA TYR A 77 -11.40 28.37 -5.96
C TYR A 77 -10.48 28.63 -7.16
N MET A 78 -9.49 27.76 -7.38
CA MET A 78 -8.56 27.86 -8.51
C MET A 78 -9.27 27.62 -9.86
N TYR A 79 -10.28 26.75 -9.89
CA TYR A 79 -11.09 26.51 -11.09
C TYR A 79 -11.88 27.77 -11.51
N GLN A 80 -12.46 28.47 -10.53
CA GLN A 80 -13.25 29.69 -10.79
C GLN A 80 -12.39 30.93 -11.07
N ASN A 81 -11.10 30.92 -10.69
CA ASN A 81 -10.18 32.05 -10.84
C ASN A 81 -8.95 31.66 -11.69
N PRO A 82 -9.10 31.48 -13.01
CA PRO A 82 -8.03 31.03 -13.90
C PRO A 82 -6.90 32.07 -14.09
N SER A 83 -7.12 33.32 -13.66
CA SER A 83 -6.21 34.46 -13.84
C SER A 83 -4.82 34.32 -13.19
N PHE A 84 -4.59 33.27 -12.39
CA PHE A 84 -3.33 33.03 -11.68
C PHE A 84 -2.23 32.35 -12.50
N ASP A 85 -2.41 32.13 -13.81
CA ASP A 85 -1.45 31.47 -14.74
C ASP A 85 -0.88 30.12 -14.23
N LYS A 86 -1.62 29.48 -13.30
CA LYS A 86 -1.26 28.22 -12.65
C LYS A 86 -2.44 27.27 -12.70
N THR A 87 -2.96 27.04 -13.90
CA THR A 87 -4.10 26.16 -14.19
C THR A 87 -3.89 24.74 -13.69
N TYR A 88 -2.65 24.26 -13.58
CA TYR A 88 -2.34 22.93 -13.04
C TYR A 88 -2.69 22.75 -11.55
N LEU A 89 -2.78 23.83 -10.77
CA LEU A 89 -3.11 23.76 -9.33
C LEU A 89 -4.53 23.23 -9.07
N VAL A 90 -5.43 23.36 -10.05
CA VAL A 90 -6.79 22.85 -9.99
C VAL A 90 -6.82 21.32 -9.78
N TYR A 91 -5.85 20.61 -10.37
CA TYR A 91 -5.81 19.14 -10.37
C TYR A 91 -5.05 18.54 -9.18
N LEU A 92 -4.24 19.32 -8.47
CA LEU A 92 -3.36 18.80 -7.41
C LEU A 92 -4.14 18.25 -6.21
N GLY A 93 -5.20 18.93 -5.77
CA GLY A 93 -6.08 18.45 -4.70
C GLY A 93 -6.79 17.13 -5.07
N PRO A 94 -7.53 17.10 -6.20
CA PRO A 94 -8.14 15.87 -6.72
C PRO A 94 -7.14 14.72 -6.90
N ALA A 95 -5.95 14.99 -7.45
CA ALA A 95 -4.92 13.98 -7.65
C ALA A 95 -4.37 13.42 -6.34
N GLN A 96 -4.18 14.25 -5.32
CA GLN A 96 -3.71 13.81 -4.00
C GLN A 96 -4.74 12.89 -3.33
N LEU A 97 -6.01 13.30 -3.32
CA LEU A 97 -7.11 12.49 -2.76
C LEU A 97 -7.25 11.15 -3.50
N ALA A 98 -7.31 11.21 -4.84
CA ALA A 98 -7.38 10.01 -5.68
C ALA A 98 -6.21 9.07 -5.41
N SER A 99 -4.99 9.59 -5.22
CA SER A 99 -3.79 8.80 -4.94
C SER A 99 -3.86 8.09 -3.58
N ILE A 100 -4.31 8.78 -2.52
CA ILE A 100 -4.51 8.15 -1.21
C ILE A 100 -5.55 7.03 -1.32
N VAL A 101 -6.68 7.30 -1.96
CA VAL A 101 -7.76 6.32 -2.13
C VAL A 101 -7.31 5.13 -2.97
N GLY A 102 -6.60 5.37 -4.08
CA GLY A 102 -6.05 4.33 -4.94
C GLY A 102 -5.10 3.39 -4.19
N ILE A 103 -4.12 3.95 -3.48
CA ILE A 103 -3.18 3.16 -2.65
C ILE A 103 -3.93 2.34 -1.58
N MET A 104 -4.94 2.94 -0.95
CA MET A 104 -5.70 2.30 0.12
C MET A 104 -6.71 1.28 -0.36
N THR A 105 -7.09 1.28 -1.64
CA THR A 105 -8.08 0.35 -2.22
C THR A 105 -7.67 -1.10 -2.02
N GLY A 106 -6.46 -1.46 -2.48
CA GLY A 106 -5.92 -2.81 -2.28
C GLY A 106 -5.77 -3.19 -0.81
N THR A 107 -5.45 -2.20 0.04
CA THR A 107 -5.33 -2.39 1.49
C THR A 107 -6.67 -2.73 2.13
N LEU A 108 -7.75 -2.03 1.79
CA LEU A 108 -9.10 -2.29 2.31
C LEU A 108 -9.61 -3.66 1.90
N ILE A 109 -9.39 -4.05 0.64
CA ILE A 109 -9.73 -5.40 0.16
C ILE A 109 -8.94 -6.44 0.97
N GLN A 110 -7.64 -6.23 1.18
CA GLN A 110 -6.81 -7.16 1.93
C GLN A 110 -7.17 -7.23 3.43
N ILE A 111 -7.65 -6.14 4.04
CA ILE A 111 -8.18 -6.15 5.42
C ILE A 111 -9.36 -7.11 5.51
N TRP A 112 -10.27 -7.09 4.52
CA TRP A 112 -11.46 -7.94 4.51
C TRP A 112 -11.13 -9.44 4.51
N PHE A 113 -10.06 -9.83 3.82
CA PHE A 113 -9.66 -11.24 3.72
C PHE A 113 -8.70 -11.71 4.82
N ASN A 114 -8.16 -10.81 5.65
CA ASN A 114 -7.25 -11.14 6.75
C ASN A 114 -7.91 -12.15 7.71
N PRO A 115 -7.30 -13.29 8.08
CA PRO A 115 -5.89 -13.67 7.94
C PRO A 115 -5.42 -14.18 6.57
N ARG A 116 -6.29 -14.38 5.59
CA ARG A 116 -5.92 -14.90 4.25
C ARG A 116 -5.26 -13.82 3.39
N LEU A 117 -4.30 -14.23 2.57
CA LEU A 117 -3.63 -13.39 1.57
C LEU A 117 -4.43 -13.39 0.26
N VAL A 118 -4.67 -12.19 -0.27
CA VAL A 118 -5.27 -12.03 -1.60
C VAL A 118 -4.18 -12.20 -2.64
N THR A 119 -4.26 -13.28 -3.42
CA THR A 119 -3.23 -13.64 -4.40
C THR A 119 -3.50 -13.07 -5.79
N GLN A 120 -4.73 -12.65 -6.08
CA GLN A 120 -5.09 -11.94 -7.32
C GLN A 120 -4.64 -10.47 -7.27
N THR A 121 -3.33 -10.22 -7.21
CA THR A 121 -2.77 -8.86 -7.13
C THR A 121 -3.08 -7.99 -8.34
N TRP A 122 -3.27 -8.59 -9.52
CA TRP A 122 -3.74 -7.88 -10.71
C TRP A 122 -5.14 -7.29 -10.50
N LEU A 123 -6.04 -7.99 -9.79
CA LEU A 123 -7.39 -7.51 -9.52
C LEU A 123 -7.36 -6.35 -8.52
N LEU A 124 -6.50 -6.44 -7.51
CA LEU A 124 -6.23 -5.33 -6.60
C LEU A 124 -5.70 -4.11 -7.35
N LEU A 125 -4.79 -4.30 -8.31
CA LEU A 125 -4.25 -3.22 -9.14
C LEU A 125 -5.34 -2.58 -10.00
N VAL A 126 -6.13 -3.37 -10.73
CA VAL A 126 -7.22 -2.87 -11.57
C VAL A 126 -8.24 -2.11 -10.73
N ALA A 127 -8.69 -2.67 -9.61
CA ALA A 127 -9.61 -1.99 -8.70
C ALA A 127 -9.02 -0.67 -8.18
N SER A 128 -7.73 -0.64 -7.83
CA SER A 128 -7.04 0.57 -7.37
C SER A 128 -6.96 1.66 -8.45
N VAL A 129 -6.67 1.29 -9.70
CA VAL A 129 -6.62 2.22 -10.84
C VAL A 129 -8.02 2.76 -11.17
N VAL A 130 -9.03 1.88 -11.20
CA VAL A 130 -10.43 2.29 -11.45
C VAL A 130 -10.91 3.24 -10.36
N ASN A 131 -10.63 2.93 -9.09
CA ASN A 131 -11.00 3.77 -7.96
C ASN A 131 -10.26 5.12 -7.97
N TRP A 132 -8.98 5.11 -8.35
CA TRP A 132 -8.20 6.33 -8.55
C TRP A 132 -8.83 7.23 -9.63
N LEU A 133 -9.12 6.66 -10.80
CA LEU A 133 -9.74 7.39 -11.92
C LEU A 133 -11.12 7.94 -11.54
N LEU A 134 -11.95 7.13 -10.89
CA LEU A 134 -13.28 7.54 -10.47
C LEU A 134 -13.22 8.72 -9.50
N VAL A 135 -12.41 8.63 -8.44
CA VAL A 135 -12.29 9.71 -7.45
C VAL A 135 -11.69 10.96 -8.08
N PHE A 136 -10.65 10.82 -8.90
CA PHE A 136 -10.06 11.95 -9.62
C PHE A 136 -11.10 12.67 -10.49
N CYS A 137 -11.88 11.92 -11.26
CA CYS A 137 -12.88 12.49 -12.16
C CYS A 137 -14.03 13.17 -11.40
N LEU A 138 -14.51 12.57 -10.32
CA LEU A 138 -15.55 13.17 -9.48
C LEU A 138 -15.07 14.50 -8.89
N GLU A 139 -13.89 14.51 -8.31
CA GLU A 139 -13.36 15.69 -7.61
C GLU A 139 -12.97 16.81 -8.57
N ALA A 140 -12.34 16.47 -9.70
CA ALA A 140 -11.90 17.46 -10.69
C ALA A 140 -13.02 17.99 -11.59
N PHE A 141 -13.96 17.13 -12.02
CA PHE A 141 -14.94 17.47 -13.06
C PHE A 141 -16.38 17.55 -12.57
N VAL A 142 -16.73 17.01 -11.39
CA VAL A 142 -18.09 17.09 -10.86
C VAL A 142 -18.16 18.10 -9.72
N VAL A 143 -17.29 17.98 -8.72
CA VAL A 143 -17.33 18.84 -7.53
C VAL A 143 -16.98 20.30 -7.85
N ALA A 144 -15.88 20.53 -8.58
CA ALA A 144 -15.43 21.90 -8.87
C ALA A 144 -16.41 22.69 -9.76
N PRO A 145 -16.98 22.14 -10.86
CA PRO A 145 -17.91 22.90 -11.70
C PRO A 145 -19.31 23.07 -11.11
N GLN A 146 -19.76 22.17 -10.24
CA GLN A 146 -21.10 22.27 -9.62
C GLN A 146 -21.13 23.17 -8.38
N SER A 147 -19.97 23.59 -7.88
CA SER A 147 -19.86 24.44 -6.71
C SER A 147 -19.92 25.92 -7.10
N ASN A 148 -20.86 26.67 -6.53
CA ASN A 148 -20.96 28.12 -6.69
C ASN A 148 -20.37 28.84 -5.48
N ALA A 149 -19.70 29.97 -5.73
CA ALA A 149 -19.24 30.85 -4.67
C ALA A 149 -20.42 31.64 -4.09
N VAL A 150 -20.73 31.41 -2.82
CA VAL A 150 -21.75 32.12 -2.06
C VAL A 150 -21.08 32.93 -0.97
N SER A 151 -21.56 34.15 -0.72
CA SER A 151 -21.03 35.00 0.35
C SER A 151 -21.17 34.33 1.72
N SER A 152 -20.11 34.34 2.52
CA SER A 152 -20.08 33.76 3.86
C SER A 152 -19.39 34.69 4.86
N SER A 153 -19.62 34.47 6.15
CA SER A 153 -18.96 35.22 7.22
C SER A 153 -17.46 34.91 7.25
N CYS A 154 -16.63 35.95 7.31
CA CYS A 154 -15.19 35.80 7.45
C CYS A 154 -14.79 35.23 8.81
N ARG A 155 -13.86 34.27 8.81
CA ARG A 155 -13.30 33.69 10.05
C ARG A 155 -12.29 34.62 10.72
N LEU A 156 -11.56 35.42 9.93
CA LEU A 156 -10.60 36.41 10.44
C LEU A 156 -11.21 37.81 10.34
N ALA A 157 -11.06 38.60 11.41
CA ALA A 157 -11.55 39.99 11.46
C ALA A 157 -10.85 40.93 10.47
N THR A 158 -9.67 40.54 9.98
CA THR A 158 -8.87 41.29 8.99
C THR A 158 -9.24 40.98 7.55
N SER A 159 -10.19 40.08 7.31
CA SER A 159 -10.58 39.64 5.96
C SER A 159 -11.87 40.32 5.51
N ILE A 160 -11.91 40.74 4.24
CA ILE A 160 -13.10 41.27 3.56
C ILE A 160 -13.48 40.34 2.40
N ASN A 161 -14.77 40.24 2.06
CA ASN A 161 -15.31 39.41 0.97
C ASN A 161 -14.97 37.92 1.09
N CYS A 162 -15.47 37.25 2.11
CA CYS A 162 -15.32 35.80 2.25
C CYS A 162 -16.42 35.03 1.51
N PHE A 163 -16.02 33.93 0.88
CA PHE A 163 -16.91 33.05 0.14
C PHE A 163 -16.87 31.64 0.72
N ALA A 164 -18.00 30.96 0.68
CA ALA A 164 -18.11 29.53 0.87
C ALA A 164 -18.67 28.90 -0.40
N PHE A 165 -18.43 27.60 -0.57
CA PHE A 165 -18.99 26.86 -1.71
C PHE A 165 -20.20 26.06 -1.25
N ASP A 166 -21.32 26.27 -1.92
CA ASP A 166 -22.64 25.72 -1.57
C ASP A 166 -22.73 24.19 -1.75
N ALA A 167 -22.06 23.65 -2.77
CA ALA A 167 -22.18 22.27 -3.16
C ALA A 167 -21.25 21.33 -2.36
N LEU A 168 -20.15 21.83 -1.79
CA LEU A 168 -19.20 21.06 -0.96
C LEU A 168 -19.86 20.26 0.19
N PRO A 169 -20.74 20.84 1.04
CA PRO A 169 -21.37 20.08 2.11
C PRO A 169 -22.31 18.97 1.62
N ARG A 170 -22.80 19.01 0.38
CA ARG A 170 -23.63 17.93 -0.20
C ARG A 170 -22.78 16.89 -0.94
N LEU A 171 -21.77 17.32 -1.69
CA LEU A 171 -20.95 16.44 -2.55
C LEU A 171 -19.82 15.72 -1.83
N HIS A 172 -19.42 16.11 -0.62
CA HIS A 172 -18.32 15.44 0.11
C HIS A 172 -18.55 13.94 0.39
N VAL A 173 -19.81 13.47 0.38
CA VAL A 173 -20.16 12.05 0.61
C VAL A 173 -20.13 11.23 -0.70
N LEU A 174 -20.18 11.88 -1.86
CA LEU A 174 -20.29 11.18 -3.14
C LEU A 174 -19.03 10.35 -3.44
N SER A 175 -17.86 10.95 -3.30
CA SER A 175 -16.56 10.29 -3.51
C SER A 175 -16.35 9.07 -2.60
N PRO A 176 -16.52 9.15 -1.26
CA PRO A 176 -16.37 7.97 -0.40
C PRO A 176 -17.44 6.89 -0.68
N LEU A 177 -18.68 7.27 -1.01
CA LEU A 177 -19.75 6.31 -1.28
C LEU A 177 -19.49 5.50 -2.57
N LEU A 178 -19.14 6.18 -3.67
CA LEU A 178 -18.82 5.51 -4.94
C LEU A 178 -17.52 4.71 -4.85
N SER A 179 -16.51 5.25 -4.17
CA SER A 179 -15.25 4.55 -3.92
C SER A 179 -15.45 3.29 -3.07
N GLY A 180 -16.25 3.38 -2.00
CA GLY A 180 -16.65 2.22 -1.20
C GLY A 180 -17.39 1.17 -2.02
N GLY A 181 -18.25 1.59 -2.95
CA GLY A 181 -18.91 0.70 -3.91
C GLY A 181 -17.93 -0.10 -4.77
N ILE A 182 -16.86 0.53 -5.29
CA ILE A 182 -15.81 -0.18 -6.04
C ILE A 182 -15.10 -1.21 -5.15
N VAL A 183 -14.77 -0.86 -3.90
CA VAL A 183 -14.12 -1.78 -2.97
C VAL A 183 -15.01 -2.99 -2.70
N LEU A 184 -16.31 -2.79 -2.45
CA LEU A 184 -17.27 -3.88 -2.24
C LEU A 184 -17.41 -4.78 -3.47
N LEU A 185 -17.50 -4.17 -4.66
CA LEU A 185 -17.54 -4.91 -5.92
C LEU A 185 -16.27 -5.74 -6.11
N ALA A 186 -15.09 -5.18 -5.84
CA ALA A 186 -13.83 -5.89 -5.94
C ALA A 186 -13.75 -7.06 -4.95
N ILE A 187 -14.24 -6.89 -3.71
CA ILE A 187 -14.36 -7.98 -2.73
C ILE A 187 -15.26 -9.10 -3.28
N ALA A 188 -16.42 -8.76 -3.83
CA ALA A 188 -17.32 -9.73 -4.45
C ALA A 188 -16.65 -10.46 -5.62
N CYS A 189 -15.92 -9.75 -6.48
CA CYS A 189 -15.14 -10.35 -7.55
C CYS A 189 -14.09 -11.34 -7.02
N VAL A 190 -13.35 -11.00 -5.95
CA VAL A 190 -12.39 -11.93 -5.33
C VAL A 190 -13.08 -13.21 -4.86
N TYR A 191 -14.26 -13.12 -4.22
CA TYR A 191 -15.02 -14.29 -3.81
C TYR A 191 -15.45 -15.16 -5.00
N LEU A 192 -16.01 -14.54 -6.04
CA LEU A 192 -16.46 -15.26 -7.24
C LEU A 192 -15.28 -15.94 -7.93
N THR A 193 -14.17 -15.24 -8.12
CA THR A 193 -12.96 -15.80 -8.72
C THR A 193 -12.38 -16.92 -7.86
N SER A 194 -12.34 -16.76 -6.54
CA SER A 194 -11.88 -17.79 -5.60
C SER A 194 -12.73 -19.05 -5.66
N TRP A 195 -14.04 -18.90 -5.87
CA TRP A 195 -14.95 -20.04 -5.97
C TRP A 195 -14.86 -20.76 -7.33
N TYR A 196 -14.67 -20.00 -8.41
CA TYR A 196 -14.67 -20.55 -9.78
C TYR A 196 -13.34 -21.21 -10.17
N ILE A 197 -12.21 -20.73 -9.64
CA ILE A 197 -10.89 -21.31 -9.93
C ILE A 197 -10.75 -22.63 -9.17
N SER A 198 -10.79 -23.73 -9.92
CA SER A 198 -10.58 -25.07 -9.38
C SER A 198 -9.10 -25.31 -9.08
N TYR A 199 -8.82 -26.03 -7.99
CA TYR A 199 -7.46 -26.35 -7.57
C TYR A 199 -6.78 -27.30 -8.57
N THR A 200 -5.87 -26.78 -9.39
CA THR A 200 -5.14 -27.55 -10.39
C THR A 200 -3.95 -28.31 -9.82
N VAL A 201 -3.35 -27.81 -8.73
CA VAL A 201 -2.13 -28.39 -8.13
C VAL A 201 -2.37 -28.78 -6.68
N ARG A 202 -2.09 -30.05 -6.35
CA ARG A 202 -2.17 -30.55 -4.97
C ARG A 202 -0.81 -30.42 -4.29
N VAL A 203 -0.70 -29.49 -3.33
CA VAL A 203 0.53 -29.28 -2.58
C VAL A 203 0.68 -30.36 -1.51
N PRO A 204 1.83 -31.06 -1.44
CA PRO A 204 2.05 -32.08 -0.42
C PRO A 204 2.12 -31.46 0.97
N ARG A 205 1.50 -32.11 1.96
CA ARG A 205 1.50 -31.65 3.37
C ARG A 205 2.90 -31.61 3.99
N THR A 206 3.85 -32.33 3.41
CA THR A 206 5.25 -32.32 3.84
C THR A 206 5.95 -31.00 3.54
N ASN A 207 5.35 -30.13 2.71
CA ASN A 207 6.00 -28.90 2.30
C ASN A 207 6.40 -28.01 3.47
N SER A 208 7.66 -27.57 3.43
CA SER A 208 8.30 -26.83 4.52
C SER A 208 7.56 -25.55 4.91
N VAL A 209 6.91 -24.85 3.97
CA VAL A 209 6.10 -23.66 4.26
C VAL A 209 4.82 -24.03 5.00
N LEU A 210 4.11 -25.07 4.55
CA LEU A 210 2.88 -25.54 5.22
C LEU A 210 3.18 -26.04 6.63
N ALA A 211 4.27 -26.80 6.78
CA ALA A 211 4.76 -27.26 8.07
C ALA A 211 5.17 -26.11 9.01
N TYR A 212 5.82 -25.06 8.47
CA TYR A 212 6.19 -23.86 9.23
C TYR A 212 4.99 -22.98 9.60
N LEU A 213 4.02 -22.86 8.70
CA LEU A 213 2.78 -22.14 8.96
C LEU A 213 1.87 -22.92 9.94
N GLY A 214 1.99 -24.25 9.96
CA GLY A 214 1.15 -25.14 10.77
C GLY A 214 -0.24 -25.35 10.16
N VAL A 215 -0.36 -25.24 8.82
CA VAL A 215 -1.65 -25.33 8.12
C VAL A 215 -1.72 -26.60 7.25
N PRO A 216 -2.89 -27.26 7.19
CA PRO A 216 -3.03 -28.50 6.42
C PRO A 216 -3.11 -28.26 4.90
N ASN A 217 -3.65 -27.11 4.47
CA ASN A 217 -3.90 -26.76 3.07
C ASN A 217 -3.69 -25.25 2.83
N LEU A 218 -3.20 -24.87 1.65
CA LEU A 218 -3.01 -23.46 1.27
C LEU A 218 -4.30 -22.65 1.17
N SER A 219 -5.44 -23.28 0.89
CA SER A 219 -6.75 -22.60 0.84
C SER A 219 -7.16 -21.95 2.16
N SER A 220 -6.55 -22.34 3.28
CA SER A 220 -6.73 -21.68 4.57
C SER A 220 -5.95 -20.36 4.70
N VAL A 221 -4.96 -20.15 3.83
CA VAL A 221 -3.96 -19.07 3.86
C VAL A 221 -4.10 -18.13 2.67
N THR A 222 -4.57 -18.59 1.51
CA THR A 222 -4.69 -17.78 0.29
C THR A 222 -6.09 -17.83 -0.33
N THR A 223 -6.47 -16.78 -1.06
CA THR A 223 -7.73 -16.73 -1.83
C THR A 223 -7.68 -17.59 -3.10
N SER A 224 -6.50 -17.71 -3.73
CA SER A 224 -6.23 -18.65 -4.82
C SER A 224 -4.85 -19.29 -4.65
N ILE A 225 -4.71 -20.53 -5.10
CA ILE A 225 -3.43 -21.26 -5.15
C ILE A 225 -2.69 -20.94 -6.47
N GLU A 226 -3.42 -20.53 -7.49
CA GLU A 226 -2.87 -20.22 -8.80
C GLU A 226 -1.85 -19.07 -8.71
N GLY A 227 -0.69 -19.25 -9.37
CA GLY A 227 0.45 -18.32 -9.28
C GLY A 227 1.28 -18.43 -7.99
N CYS A 228 0.76 -19.05 -6.92
CA CYS A 228 1.52 -19.26 -5.67
C CYS A 228 2.32 -20.57 -5.67
N THR A 229 2.09 -21.43 -6.66
CA THR A 229 2.79 -22.70 -6.86
C THR A 229 3.50 -22.71 -8.20
N ALA A 230 4.76 -23.15 -8.23
CA ALA A 230 5.49 -23.45 -9.44
C ALA A 230 5.99 -24.90 -9.38
N THR A 231 6.24 -25.54 -10.53
CA THR A 231 6.90 -26.84 -10.57
C THR A 231 8.38 -26.66 -10.91
N ASN A 232 9.26 -27.32 -10.16
CA ASN A 232 10.68 -27.34 -10.46
C ASN A 232 10.97 -28.32 -11.62
N LEU A 233 12.19 -28.29 -12.17
CA LEU A 233 12.70 -29.21 -13.19
C LEU A 233 12.56 -30.69 -12.79
N ASN A 234 12.57 -30.98 -11.49
CA ASN A 234 12.41 -32.32 -10.94
C ASN A 234 10.94 -32.74 -10.73
N GLY A 235 9.98 -31.88 -11.11
CA GLY A 235 8.54 -32.10 -10.89
C GLY A 235 8.03 -31.75 -9.49
N ASP A 236 8.91 -31.32 -8.58
CA ASP A 236 8.53 -30.91 -7.22
C ASP A 236 7.74 -29.59 -7.21
N VAL A 237 6.71 -29.52 -6.35
CA VAL A 237 5.91 -28.31 -6.15
C VAL A 237 6.66 -27.34 -5.24
N VAL A 238 6.97 -26.16 -5.79
CA VAL A 238 7.61 -25.01 -5.16
C VAL A 238 6.54 -24.00 -4.75
N LEU A 239 6.65 -23.44 -3.55
CA LEU A 239 5.73 -22.42 -3.03
C LEU A 239 6.32 -21.01 -3.02
N ASP A 240 5.50 -20.02 -3.35
CA ASP A 240 5.88 -18.61 -3.37
C ASP A 240 6.37 -18.12 -1.99
N ARG A 241 7.49 -17.40 -2.00
CA ARG A 241 8.10 -16.77 -0.82
C ARG A 241 7.18 -15.74 -0.17
N GLY A 242 6.33 -15.09 -0.96
CA GLY A 242 5.36 -14.11 -0.47
C GLY A 242 4.36 -14.67 0.54
N LEU A 243 4.15 -15.99 0.57
CA LEU A 243 3.26 -16.64 1.54
C LEU A 243 3.70 -16.40 2.98
N LEU A 244 5.00 -16.22 3.22
CA LEU A 244 5.54 -15.95 4.55
C LEU A 244 5.13 -14.58 5.11
N LEU A 245 4.68 -13.66 4.24
CA LEU A 245 4.15 -12.38 4.68
C LEU A 245 2.94 -12.54 5.60
N ILE A 246 2.21 -13.66 5.57
CA ILE A 246 1.12 -13.91 6.52
C ILE A 246 1.59 -13.87 7.98
N LYS A 247 2.78 -14.40 8.28
CA LYS A 247 3.41 -14.36 9.61
C LYS A 247 4.39 -13.19 9.78
N ASN A 248 4.32 -12.18 8.92
CA ASN A 248 5.27 -11.05 8.90
C ASN A 248 6.72 -11.54 8.78
N MET A 249 6.96 -12.59 7.99
CA MET A 249 8.29 -13.14 7.74
C MET A 249 8.68 -12.89 6.28
N LEU A 250 9.97 -12.68 6.04
CA LEU A 250 10.55 -12.44 4.72
C LEU A 250 11.86 -13.20 4.58
N GLN A 251 12.07 -13.81 3.42
CA GLN A 251 13.34 -14.42 3.07
C GLN A 251 14.36 -13.34 2.75
N VAL A 252 15.47 -13.37 3.48
CA VAL A 252 16.53 -12.36 3.40
C VAL A 252 17.71 -12.87 2.56
N SER A 253 18.00 -14.16 2.70
CA SER A 253 19.03 -14.85 1.92
C SER A 253 18.61 -16.29 1.67
N ASP A 254 19.40 -17.03 0.89
CA ASP A 254 19.14 -18.45 0.59
C ASP A 254 19.18 -19.34 1.85
N ALA A 255 19.79 -18.85 2.93
CA ALA A 255 19.93 -19.56 4.20
C ALA A 255 19.02 -19.04 5.32
N TYR A 256 18.43 -17.85 5.19
CA TYR A 256 17.77 -17.19 6.33
C TYR A 256 16.44 -16.50 5.99
N VAL A 257 15.47 -16.67 6.89
CA VAL A 257 14.21 -15.91 6.96
C VAL A 257 14.21 -15.09 8.24
N THR A 258 13.76 -13.84 8.19
CA THR A 258 13.55 -13.01 9.39
C THR A 258 12.19 -12.31 9.38
N ARG A 259 11.85 -11.61 10.45
CA ARG A 259 10.63 -10.79 10.54
C ARG A 259 10.75 -9.53 9.71
N THR A 260 9.65 -9.09 9.09
CA THR A 260 9.59 -7.88 8.26
C THR A 260 10.06 -6.61 8.99
N CYS A 261 9.85 -6.53 10.31
CA CYS A 261 10.34 -5.42 11.13
C CYS A 261 11.87 -5.29 11.13
N ASN A 262 12.60 -6.39 10.94
CA ASN A 262 14.06 -6.38 10.95
C ASN A 262 14.65 -6.09 9.57
N VAL A 263 13.84 -6.21 8.51
CA VAL A 263 14.29 -6.03 7.12
C VAL A 263 14.61 -4.56 6.81
N GLN A 264 14.07 -3.61 7.58
CA GLN A 264 14.44 -2.19 7.49
C GLN A 264 15.95 -1.99 7.68
N TYR A 265 16.51 -2.62 8.72
CA TYR A 265 17.94 -2.56 9.00
C TYR A 265 18.75 -3.23 7.90
N GLU A 266 18.20 -4.27 7.29
CA GLU A 266 18.86 -4.96 6.20
C GLU A 266 18.93 -4.11 4.92
N LEU A 267 17.83 -3.48 4.52
CA LEU A 267 17.81 -2.56 3.39
C LEU A 267 18.81 -1.42 3.59
N PHE A 268 18.82 -0.83 4.79
CA PHE A 268 19.78 0.22 5.12
C PHE A 268 21.23 -0.29 5.08
N PHE A 269 21.47 -1.49 5.62
CA PHE A 269 22.79 -2.13 5.59
C PHE A 269 23.30 -2.36 4.16
N ARG A 270 22.41 -2.66 3.20
CA ARG A 270 22.77 -2.78 1.77
C ARG A 270 23.20 -1.46 1.13
N LEU A 271 22.65 -0.33 1.60
CA LEU A 271 22.99 1.00 1.09
C LEU A 271 24.31 1.55 1.64
N LEU A 272 24.88 0.91 2.68
CA LEU A 272 26.15 1.36 3.26
C LEU A 272 27.33 1.01 2.32
N PRO A 273 28.15 2.00 1.92
CA PRO A 273 29.19 1.80 0.91
C PRO A 273 30.44 1.09 1.45
N SER A 274 30.76 1.22 2.75
CA SER A 274 32.01 0.68 3.31
C SER A 274 31.78 -0.44 4.32
N ASP A 275 32.68 -1.44 4.31
CA ASP A 275 32.60 -2.59 5.22
C ASP A 275 32.85 -2.22 6.69
N ARG A 276 33.54 -1.10 6.94
CA ARG A 276 33.69 -0.54 8.28
C ARG A 276 32.36 0.00 8.81
N LEU A 277 31.63 0.79 8.01
CA LEU A 277 30.30 1.27 8.40
C LEU A 277 29.32 0.11 8.59
N LYS A 278 29.37 -0.90 7.71
CA LYS A 278 28.56 -2.12 7.86
C LYS A 278 28.81 -2.81 9.20
N ARG A 279 30.08 -2.97 9.61
CA ARG A 279 30.40 -3.57 10.92
C ARG A 279 29.88 -2.74 12.09
N VAL A 280 30.11 -1.43 12.08
CA VAL A 280 29.61 -0.54 13.15
C VAL A 280 28.08 -0.57 13.23
N PHE A 281 27.41 -0.45 12.09
CA PHE A 281 25.95 -0.53 12.02
C PHE A 281 25.42 -1.90 12.49
N SER A 282 26.08 -2.99 12.09
CA SER A 282 25.73 -4.34 12.55
C SER A 282 25.89 -4.52 14.06
N GLN A 283 26.84 -3.82 14.69
CA GLN A 283 27.01 -3.84 16.15
C GLN A 283 25.93 -3.01 16.83
N LEU A 284 25.56 -1.86 16.26
CA LEU A 284 24.51 -0.97 16.80
C LEU A 284 23.11 -1.62 16.77
N VAL A 285 22.76 -2.30 15.67
CA VAL A 285 21.46 -2.99 15.57
C VAL A 285 21.43 -4.26 16.45
N GLY A 286 22.59 -4.87 16.71
CA GLY A 286 22.71 -6.08 17.50
C GLY A 286 22.41 -7.36 16.70
N SER A 287 21.93 -8.38 17.40
CA SER A 287 21.61 -9.68 16.81
C SER A 287 20.12 -9.79 16.50
N VAL A 288 19.79 -10.31 15.33
CA VAL A 288 18.43 -10.49 14.83
C VAL A 288 18.06 -11.98 14.87
N LEU A 289 16.82 -12.29 15.25
CA LEU A 289 16.31 -13.66 15.18
C LEU A 289 16.08 -14.08 13.72
N VAL A 290 16.65 -15.22 13.34
CA VAL A 290 16.54 -15.80 12.01
C VAL A 290 16.06 -17.25 12.09
N VAL A 291 15.34 -17.68 11.07
CA VAL A 291 14.97 -19.08 10.83
C VAL A 291 15.81 -19.61 9.68
N HIS A 292 16.38 -20.80 9.85
CA HIS A 292 17.30 -21.39 8.88
C HIS A 292 16.56 -22.01 7.69
N ILE A 293 17.11 -21.84 6.51
CA ILE A 293 16.73 -22.50 5.27
C ILE A 293 17.87 -23.41 4.85
N HIS A 294 17.54 -24.62 4.40
CA HIS A 294 18.50 -25.53 3.80
C HIS A 294 17.91 -26.19 2.57
N ARG A 295 18.56 -26.04 1.41
CA ARG A 295 18.08 -26.57 0.12
C ARG A 295 16.63 -26.17 -0.17
N ASP A 296 16.35 -24.87 -0.05
CA ASP A 296 15.01 -24.27 -0.22
C ASP A 296 13.92 -24.85 0.70
N ARG A 297 14.29 -25.52 1.81
CA ARG A 297 13.36 -25.97 2.86
C ARG A 297 13.53 -25.15 4.13
N ILE A 298 12.43 -24.65 4.67
CA ILE A 298 12.42 -23.97 5.97
C ILE A 298 12.65 -25.00 7.08
N GLN A 299 13.69 -24.80 7.88
CA GLN A 299 13.96 -25.61 9.06
C GLN A 299 13.23 -25.09 10.29
N LYS A 300 12.99 -25.97 11.26
CA LYS A 300 12.46 -25.60 12.58
C LYS A 300 13.52 -24.98 13.52
N LYS A 301 14.76 -24.81 13.04
CA LYS A 301 15.86 -24.22 13.80
C LYS A 301 15.84 -22.70 13.65
N SER A 302 15.92 -22.00 14.78
CA SER A 302 16.12 -20.56 14.82
C SER A 302 17.41 -20.23 15.55
N SER A 303 18.04 -19.11 15.18
CA SER A 303 19.24 -18.62 15.86
C SER A 303 19.27 -17.09 15.83
N TYR A 304 20.08 -16.50 16.69
CA TYR A 304 20.39 -15.08 16.61
C TYR A 304 21.63 -14.86 15.75
N LYS A 305 21.53 -13.93 14.81
CA LYS A 305 22.59 -13.59 13.85
C LYS A 305 22.75 -12.08 13.73
N HIS A 306 23.98 -11.62 13.69
CA HIS A 306 24.27 -10.23 13.36
C HIS A 306 24.01 -9.96 11.88
N LEU A 307 23.71 -8.70 11.52
CA LEU A 307 23.43 -8.31 10.13
C LEU A 307 24.55 -8.76 9.18
N HIS A 308 25.81 -8.55 9.54
CA HIS A 308 26.94 -8.95 8.68
C HIS A 308 27.05 -10.47 8.45
N GLU A 309 26.44 -11.31 9.29
CA GLU A 309 26.44 -12.78 9.15
C GLU A 309 25.34 -13.31 8.21
N LEU A 310 24.37 -12.46 7.83
CA LEU A 310 23.21 -12.87 7.05
C LEU A 310 23.51 -13.24 5.58
N GLN A 311 24.76 -13.05 5.12
CA GLN A 311 25.20 -13.33 3.73
C GLN A 311 24.23 -12.78 2.67
N MET A 312 23.80 -11.53 2.87
CA MET A 312 22.68 -10.90 2.14
C MET A 312 22.89 -10.73 0.62
N GLY A 313 24.13 -10.88 0.12
CA GLY A 313 24.46 -10.75 -1.31
C GLY A 313 24.36 -12.05 -2.11
N ALA A 314 24.14 -13.19 -1.45
CA ALA A 314 24.21 -14.51 -2.06
C ALA A 314 22.84 -15.10 -2.43
N MET A 315 21.82 -14.27 -2.69
CA MET A 315 20.51 -14.78 -3.07
C MET A 315 20.55 -15.25 -4.54
N ARG A 316 20.78 -16.55 -4.76
CA ARG A 316 20.60 -17.14 -6.09
C ARG A 316 19.12 -17.13 -6.43
N HIS A 317 18.80 -17.05 -7.72
CA HIS A 317 17.43 -17.02 -8.23
C HIS A 317 16.70 -18.35 -7.98
N THR A 318 16.41 -18.71 -6.72
CA THR A 318 15.49 -19.82 -6.42
C THR A 318 14.06 -19.26 -6.40
N PRO A 319 13.12 -19.86 -7.15
CA PRO A 319 11.79 -19.29 -7.33
C PRO A 319 10.86 -19.44 -6.11
N GLY A 320 11.23 -20.25 -5.09
CA GLY A 320 10.41 -20.46 -3.89
C GLY A 320 10.88 -21.61 -3.00
N TYR A 321 9.98 -22.13 -2.16
CA TYR A 321 10.26 -23.17 -1.16
C TYR A 321 9.84 -24.57 -1.58
N LEU A 322 10.69 -25.55 -1.35
CA LEU A 322 10.47 -26.95 -1.70
C LEU A 322 9.71 -27.75 -0.62
N SER A 323 9.19 -28.90 -1.08
CA SER A 323 8.55 -29.90 -0.25
C SER A 323 9.48 -30.43 0.81
#